data_AF-A0A837P156-F1
#
_entry.id   AF-A0A837P156-F1
#
_cell.length_a   1.000
_cell.length_b   1.000
_cell.length_c   1.000
_cell.angle_alpha   90.00
_cell.angle_beta   90.00
_cell.angle_gamma   90.00
#
_symmetry.space_group_name_H-M   'P 1'
#
loop_
_entity.id
_entity.type
_entity.pdbx_description
1 polymer ?
#
loop_
_entity_poly.entity_id
_entity_poly.type
_entity_poly.pdbx_seq_one_letter_code
_entity_poly.pdbx_strand_id
1 'polypeptide(L)'
;MPAITYMSKYGIINHRPQWQAMLHATDHGRKITSLTQLNQILRAANLHSFAVANLRQVEHATRPTKTLSAGLTIINVPAFYSSQHQLQKQYWTQLQHLIKQTKPTTDLILNFAANTGGSSAPMIAGLAAIIPDGTLYTGITNHHRNRPRVMYHGRITGGLGQDDFNFSQPTAAHFRHIYAIIGNQTASAAEVTIMALKRNPHVTLVGRSSAGYTSLNGGVFLNTAVAVMTIGTLKATVKIHGQQYFNNQPLKPDIPTLYQPLAPLQLGQSPHLDADFLSELRTIMKHYH
;
A
#
# COMPACT_ATOMS: atom_id res chain seq x y z
N MET A 1 1.88 -7.90 28.85
CA MET A 1 1.57 -6.69 28.04
C MET A 1 0.62 -7.03 26.88
N PRO A 2 -0.47 -6.28 26.64
CA PRO A 2 -1.49 -6.61 25.63
C PRO A 2 -0.93 -6.78 24.20
N ALA A 3 -0.07 -5.87 23.75
CA ALA A 3 0.55 -5.94 22.42
C ALA A 3 1.37 -7.22 22.22
N ILE A 4 2.18 -7.62 23.20
CA ILE A 4 2.99 -8.85 23.15
C ILE A 4 2.11 -10.11 23.11
N THR A 5 1.01 -10.10 23.87
CA THR A 5 0.04 -11.21 23.86
C THR A 5 -0.64 -11.32 22.50
N TYR A 6 -1.06 -10.19 21.94
CA TYR A 6 -1.68 -10.12 20.62
C TYR A 6 -0.72 -10.57 19.51
N MET A 7 0.53 -10.09 19.51
CA MET A 7 1.56 -10.49 18.54
C MET A 7 1.85 -11.99 18.62
N SER A 8 1.96 -12.55 19.84
CA SER A 8 2.19 -13.99 20.02
C SER A 8 1.03 -14.85 19.49
N LYS A 9 -0.21 -14.35 19.62
CA LYS A 9 -1.41 -15.08 19.22
C LYS A 9 -1.71 -14.97 17.73
N TYR A 10 -1.61 -13.77 17.15
CA TYR A 10 -2.10 -13.48 15.81
C TYR A 10 -0.99 -13.04 14.83
N GLY A 11 0.20 -12.73 15.32
CA GLY A 11 1.28 -12.18 14.51
C GLY A 11 1.83 -13.16 13.48
N ILE A 12 2.24 -12.63 12.34
CA ILE A 12 3.17 -13.27 11.41
C ILE A 12 4.58 -13.00 11.94
N ILE A 13 5.21 -14.04 12.50
CA ILE A 13 6.53 -13.96 13.11
C ILE A 13 7.53 -14.66 12.19
N ASN A 14 8.42 -13.89 11.58
CA ASN A 14 9.35 -14.42 10.58
C ASN A 14 10.43 -15.32 11.21
N HIS A 15 10.86 -15.01 12.44
CA HIS A 15 11.88 -15.78 13.18
C HIS A 15 11.36 -16.21 14.55
N ARG A 16 10.65 -17.34 14.61
CA ARG A 16 10.06 -17.85 15.88
C ARG A 16 11.07 -18.10 17.00
N PRO A 17 12.27 -18.67 16.79
CA PRO A 17 13.23 -18.86 17.87
C PRO A 17 13.69 -17.54 18.49
N GLN A 18 14.00 -16.55 17.65
CA GLN A 18 14.37 -15.20 18.11
C GLN A 18 13.22 -14.55 18.89
N TRP A 19 11.97 -14.70 18.43
CA TRP A 19 10.80 -14.23 19.16
C TRP A 19 10.68 -14.86 20.55
N GLN A 20 10.85 -16.18 20.68
CA GLN A 20 10.80 -16.85 21.98
C GLN A 20 11.90 -16.36 22.92
N ALA A 21 13.13 -16.20 22.42
CA ALA A 21 14.22 -15.64 23.21
C ALA A 21 13.90 -14.23 23.74
N MET A 22 13.32 -13.36 22.89
CA MET A 22 12.87 -12.03 23.31
C MET A 22 11.73 -12.09 24.34
N LEU A 23 10.79 -13.02 24.21
CA LEU A 23 9.73 -13.22 25.20
C LEU A 23 10.32 -13.60 26.56
N HIS A 24 11.26 -14.53 26.62
CA HIS A 24 11.93 -14.90 27.87
C HIS A 24 12.71 -13.73 28.48
N ALA A 25 13.51 -13.03 27.68
CA ALA A 25 14.33 -11.91 28.14
C ALA A 25 13.47 -10.77 28.73
N THR A 26 12.28 -10.55 28.17
CA THR A 26 11.36 -9.48 28.59
C THR A 26 10.31 -9.92 29.61
N ASP A 27 10.42 -11.16 30.11
CA ASP A 27 9.42 -11.78 30.99
C ASP A 27 7.99 -11.67 30.40
N HIS A 28 7.85 -12.14 29.16
CA HIS A 28 6.62 -12.08 28.37
C HIS A 28 6.04 -10.65 28.27
N GLY A 29 6.94 -9.68 28.13
CA GLY A 29 6.64 -8.26 28.02
C GLY A 29 6.37 -7.54 29.34
N ARG A 30 6.55 -8.18 30.51
CA ARG A 30 6.43 -7.52 31.82
C ARG A 30 7.57 -6.54 32.09
N LYS A 31 8.76 -6.78 31.53
CA LYS A 31 9.94 -5.91 31.65
C LYS A 31 10.03 -4.81 30.59
N ILE A 32 9.05 -4.70 29.69
CA ILE A 32 9.03 -3.62 28.69
C ILE A 32 8.52 -2.35 29.36
N THR A 33 9.39 -1.35 29.49
CA THR A 33 9.09 -0.11 30.22
C THR A 33 9.01 1.13 29.32
N SER A 34 9.34 1.01 28.03
CA SER A 34 9.29 2.13 27.09
C SER A 34 8.71 1.75 25.73
N LEU A 35 8.16 2.75 25.05
CA LEU A 35 7.66 2.62 23.68
C LEU A 35 8.78 2.23 22.71
N THR A 36 10.00 2.74 22.90
CA THR A 36 11.16 2.39 22.09
C THR A 36 11.47 0.91 22.17
N GLN A 37 11.49 0.33 23.37
CA GLN A 37 11.69 -1.12 23.56
C GLN A 37 10.57 -1.92 22.91
N LEU A 38 9.30 -1.51 23.10
CA LEU A 38 8.17 -2.16 22.46
C LEU A 38 8.30 -2.15 20.93
N ASN A 39 8.61 -0.99 20.34
CA ASN A 39 8.79 -0.85 18.90
C ASN A 39 9.92 -1.73 18.35
N GLN A 40 11.06 -1.80 19.06
CA GLN A 40 12.18 -2.67 18.70
C GLN A 40 11.77 -4.15 18.69
N ILE A 41 11.07 -4.61 19.73
CA ILE A 41 10.62 -6.01 19.85
C ILE A 41 9.61 -6.36 18.75
N LEU A 42 8.65 -5.47 18.47
CA LEU A 42 7.67 -5.69 17.40
C LEU A 42 8.35 -5.75 16.03
N ARG A 43 9.27 -4.83 15.72
CA ARG A 43 10.03 -4.83 14.47
C ARG A 43 10.90 -6.07 14.29
N ALA A 44 11.48 -6.57 15.38
CA ALA A 44 12.25 -7.81 15.35
C ALA A 44 11.38 -9.04 15.07
N ALA A 45 10.11 -9.03 15.46
CA ALA A 45 9.17 -10.09 15.14
C ALA A 45 8.74 -10.07 13.66
N ASN A 46 8.46 -8.88 13.14
CA ASN A 46 8.19 -8.62 11.73
C ASN A 46 8.47 -7.16 11.38
N LEU A 47 9.14 -6.91 10.24
CA LEU A 47 9.57 -5.58 9.82
C LEU A 47 8.43 -4.58 9.60
N HIS A 48 7.21 -5.07 9.33
CA HIS A 48 6.02 -4.24 9.11
C HIS A 48 5.21 -4.01 10.40
N SER A 49 5.70 -4.51 11.54
CA SER A 49 5.15 -4.23 12.88
C SER A 49 5.91 -3.09 13.54
N PHE A 50 5.21 -2.25 14.31
CA PHE A 50 5.79 -1.09 14.98
C PHE A 50 4.92 -0.60 16.13
N ALA A 51 5.43 0.33 16.95
CA ALA A 51 4.62 1.04 17.94
C ALA A 51 4.90 2.55 17.88
N VAL A 52 3.83 3.34 18.05
CA VAL A 52 3.84 4.81 18.03
C VAL A 52 3.14 5.37 19.25
N ALA A 53 3.52 6.59 19.64
CA ALA A 53 2.99 7.23 20.85
C ALA A 53 1.53 7.66 20.69
N ASN A 54 1.08 7.83 19.44
CA ASN A 54 -0.31 8.02 19.05
C ASN A 54 -0.44 7.92 17.51
N LEU A 55 -1.66 7.74 17.00
CA LEU A 55 -1.92 7.60 15.56
C LEU A 55 -1.60 8.85 14.74
N ARG A 56 -1.53 10.05 15.33
CA ARG A 56 -1.19 11.28 14.58
C ARG A 56 0.25 11.26 14.07
N GLN A 57 1.13 10.49 14.71
CA GLN A 57 2.52 10.32 14.24
C GLN A 57 2.62 9.60 12.90
N VAL A 58 1.57 8.88 12.50
CA VAL A 58 1.47 8.17 11.21
C VAL A 58 0.32 8.70 10.36
N GLU A 59 -0.26 9.85 10.74
CA GLU A 59 -1.27 10.54 9.94
C GLU A 59 -0.60 11.38 8.87
N HIS A 60 -1.03 11.17 7.63
CA HIS A 60 -0.58 11.91 6.47
C HIS A 60 -1.74 11.99 5.49
N ALA A 61 -2.25 13.21 5.26
CA ALA A 61 -3.47 13.44 4.50
C ALA A 61 -3.19 14.12 3.14
N THR A 62 -2.07 13.78 2.51
CA THR A 62 -1.70 14.33 1.19
C THR A 62 -2.73 13.91 0.15
N ARG A 63 -3.23 14.87 -0.63
CA ARG A 63 -4.25 14.61 -1.65
C ARG A 63 -3.62 14.22 -2.99
N PRO A 64 -4.30 13.38 -3.80
CA PRO A 64 -3.89 13.09 -5.16
C PRO A 64 -3.79 14.35 -6.00
N THR A 65 -2.80 14.41 -6.87
CA THR A 65 -2.55 15.54 -7.77
C THR A 65 -2.38 15.06 -9.20
N LYS A 66 -2.50 15.98 -10.14
CA LYS A 66 -2.19 15.75 -11.55
C LYS A 66 -1.07 16.71 -11.95
N THR A 67 -0.03 16.18 -12.56
CA THR A 67 1.13 16.94 -13.03
C THR A 67 1.34 16.71 -14.52
N LEU A 68 1.86 17.74 -15.21
CA LEU A 68 2.36 17.63 -16.56
C LEU A 68 3.89 17.66 -16.49
N SER A 69 4.56 16.56 -16.84
CA SER A 69 6.02 16.47 -16.82
C SER A 69 6.52 15.75 -18.07
N ALA A 70 7.52 16.32 -18.73
CA ALA A 70 8.07 15.79 -20.00
C ALA A 70 7.00 15.50 -21.08
N GLY A 71 5.90 16.27 -21.10
CA GLY A 71 4.76 16.07 -22.01
C GLY A 71 3.81 14.92 -21.61
N LEU A 72 4.02 14.30 -20.46
CA LEU A 72 3.16 13.25 -19.90
C LEU A 72 2.23 13.83 -18.84
N THR A 73 0.95 13.48 -18.93
CA THR A 73 -0.03 13.72 -17.87
C THR A 73 0.03 12.59 -16.85
N ILE A 74 0.37 12.90 -15.61
CA ILE A 74 0.61 11.93 -14.55
C ILE A 74 -0.30 12.23 -13.37
N ILE A 75 -1.04 11.23 -12.89
CA ILE A 75 -1.78 11.30 -11.64
C ILE A 75 -0.91 10.74 -10.52
N ASN A 76 -0.54 11.58 -9.56
CA ASN A 76 0.20 11.16 -8.38
C ASN A 76 -0.80 10.60 -7.35
N VAL A 77 -0.55 9.37 -6.91
CA VAL A 77 -1.30 8.69 -5.86
C VAL A 77 -0.42 8.64 -4.62
N PRO A 78 -0.47 9.66 -3.74
CA PRO A 78 0.43 9.76 -2.60
C PRO A 78 0.00 8.84 -1.46
N ALA A 79 0.90 8.66 -0.49
CA ALA A 79 0.58 8.05 0.79
C ALA A 79 -0.61 8.76 1.44
N PHE A 80 -1.48 7.98 2.08
CA PHE A 80 -2.65 8.52 2.77
C PHE A 80 -3.05 7.69 3.98
N TYR A 81 -3.12 8.30 5.15
CA TYR A 81 -3.77 7.76 6.33
C TYR A 81 -4.41 8.91 7.13
N SER A 82 -5.67 8.74 7.51
CA SER A 82 -6.35 9.58 8.49
C SER A 82 -7.54 8.82 9.07
N SER A 83 -7.83 9.03 10.35
CA SER A 83 -9.06 8.54 10.98
C SER A 83 -10.28 9.40 10.66
N GLN A 84 -10.09 10.58 10.04
CA GLN A 84 -11.18 11.49 9.73
C GLN A 84 -11.86 11.11 8.42
N HIS A 85 -13.13 10.72 8.49
CA HIS A 85 -13.94 10.37 7.31
C HIS A 85 -13.97 11.48 6.25
N GLN A 86 -13.96 12.75 6.65
CA GLN A 86 -13.95 13.88 5.72
C GLN A 86 -12.66 13.93 4.89
N LEU A 87 -11.49 13.69 5.51
CA LEU A 87 -10.21 13.64 4.79
C LEU A 87 -10.12 12.42 3.88
N GLN A 88 -10.63 11.26 4.34
CA GLN A 88 -10.75 10.06 3.52
C GLN A 88 -11.62 10.33 2.28
N LYS A 89 -12.76 10.99 2.46
CA LYS A 89 -13.68 11.39 1.39
C LYS A 89 -12.99 12.27 0.37
N GLN A 90 -12.37 13.36 0.84
CA GLN A 90 -11.64 14.29 -0.03
C GLN A 90 -10.57 13.60 -0.87
N TYR A 91 -9.83 12.64 -0.27
CA TYR A 91 -8.82 11.88 -0.99
C TYR A 91 -9.43 11.08 -2.15
N TRP A 92 -10.41 10.21 -1.88
CA TRP A 92 -10.95 9.34 -2.93
C TRP A 92 -11.76 10.11 -3.97
N THR A 93 -12.50 11.16 -3.56
CA THR A 93 -13.25 12.00 -4.52
C THR A 93 -12.30 12.73 -5.46
N GLN A 94 -11.17 13.22 -4.94
CA GLN A 94 -10.16 13.90 -5.76
C GLN A 94 -9.55 12.92 -6.76
N LEU A 95 -9.20 11.70 -6.34
CA LEU A 95 -8.64 10.70 -7.25
C LEU A 95 -9.63 10.32 -8.36
N GLN A 96 -10.89 10.06 -8.00
CA GLN A 96 -11.94 9.78 -8.98
C GLN A 96 -12.12 10.93 -9.98
N HIS A 97 -12.09 12.18 -9.49
CA HIS A 97 -12.20 13.37 -10.33
C HIS A 97 -11.05 13.47 -11.34
N LEU A 98 -9.80 13.26 -10.90
CA LEU A 98 -8.63 13.29 -11.77
C LEU A 98 -8.65 12.19 -12.84
N ILE A 99 -9.12 10.99 -12.49
CA ILE A 99 -9.31 9.90 -13.46
C ILE A 99 -10.37 10.28 -14.48
N LYS A 100 -11.53 10.79 -14.03
CA LYS A 100 -12.63 11.22 -14.91
C LYS A 100 -12.22 12.33 -15.88
N GLN A 101 -11.32 13.22 -15.47
CA GLN A 101 -10.77 14.28 -16.32
C GLN A 101 -9.72 13.79 -17.33
N THR A 102 -9.28 12.53 -17.23
CA THR A 102 -8.35 11.93 -18.18
C THR A 102 -9.17 11.20 -19.24
N LYS A 103 -8.93 11.54 -20.52
CA LYS A 103 -9.75 11.01 -21.62
C LYS A 103 -9.59 9.48 -21.70
N PRO A 104 -10.68 8.70 -21.65
CA PRO A 104 -10.62 7.23 -21.67
C PRO A 104 -9.92 6.63 -22.90
N THR A 105 -9.74 7.38 -24.00
CA THR A 105 -9.07 6.88 -25.21
C THR A 105 -7.55 7.05 -25.19
N THR A 106 -6.96 7.53 -24.10
CA THR A 106 -5.51 7.68 -23.95
C THR A 106 -4.94 6.65 -22.99
N ASP A 107 -3.62 6.59 -22.90
CA ASP A 107 -3.00 5.90 -21.77
C ASP A 107 -3.18 6.72 -20.49
N LEU A 108 -3.23 6.02 -19.37
CA LEU A 108 -3.27 6.59 -18.03
C LEU A 108 -1.94 6.30 -17.32
N ILE A 109 -1.36 7.30 -16.67
CA ILE A 109 -0.14 7.14 -15.87
C ILE A 109 -0.48 7.44 -14.41
N LEU A 110 -0.28 6.43 -13.56
CA LEU A 110 -0.47 6.52 -12.11
C LEU A 110 0.89 6.42 -11.43
N ASN A 111 1.25 7.42 -10.63
CA ASN A 111 2.52 7.44 -9.92
C ASN A 111 2.34 7.05 -8.45
N PHE A 112 2.91 5.91 -8.06
CA PHE A 112 2.99 5.40 -6.68
C PHE A 112 4.42 5.42 -6.14
N ALA A 113 5.40 5.96 -6.88
CA ALA A 113 6.81 5.78 -6.57
C ALA A 113 7.20 6.27 -5.17
N ALA A 114 6.61 7.38 -4.71
CA ALA A 114 6.80 7.93 -3.36
C ALA A 114 5.70 7.53 -2.35
N ASN A 115 4.80 6.61 -2.73
CA ASN A 115 3.67 6.23 -1.89
C ASN A 115 4.08 5.14 -0.88
N THR A 116 4.37 5.57 0.35
CA THR A 116 4.76 4.69 1.46
C THR A 116 3.57 3.99 2.17
N GLY A 117 2.34 4.20 1.69
CA GLY A 117 1.15 3.50 2.16
C GLY A 117 0.25 4.31 3.11
N GLY A 118 -0.24 3.67 4.17
CA GLY A 118 -1.32 4.17 5.03
C GLY A 118 -2.59 3.30 4.93
N SER A 119 -3.71 3.88 4.52
CA SER A 119 -4.99 3.20 4.31
C SER A 119 -5.22 2.88 2.84
N SER A 120 -5.37 1.59 2.50
CA SER A 120 -5.63 1.18 1.11
C SER A 120 -7.06 1.48 0.65
N ALA A 121 -8.04 1.52 1.56
CA ALA A 121 -9.44 1.66 1.18
C ALA A 121 -9.77 2.98 0.43
N PRO A 122 -9.31 4.18 0.89
CA PRO A 122 -9.46 5.41 0.13
C PRO A 122 -8.72 5.40 -1.22
N MET A 123 -7.55 4.74 -1.29
CA MET A 123 -6.81 4.60 -2.54
C MET A 123 -7.59 3.75 -3.56
N ILE A 124 -8.09 2.59 -3.14
CA ILE A 124 -8.89 1.69 -3.96
C ILE A 124 -10.21 2.35 -4.38
N ALA A 125 -10.92 3.01 -3.46
CA ALA A 125 -12.13 3.77 -3.74
C ALA A 125 -11.89 4.88 -4.77
N GLY A 126 -10.74 5.54 -4.69
CA GLY A 126 -10.32 6.56 -5.64
C GLY A 126 -10.08 6.03 -7.05
N LEU A 127 -9.60 4.79 -7.15
CA LEU A 127 -9.30 4.07 -8.40
C LEU A 127 -10.45 3.19 -8.88
N ALA A 128 -11.60 3.19 -8.22
CA ALA A 128 -12.69 2.23 -8.46
C ALA A 128 -13.25 2.26 -9.90
N ALA A 129 -13.08 3.36 -10.64
CA ALA A 129 -13.45 3.45 -12.05
C ALA A 129 -12.66 2.48 -12.94
N ILE A 130 -11.46 2.08 -12.52
CA ILE A 130 -10.53 1.25 -13.28
C ILE A 130 -10.20 -0.08 -12.58
N ILE A 131 -10.80 -0.37 -11.43
CA ILE A 131 -10.65 -1.63 -10.70
C ILE A 131 -11.96 -2.41 -10.83
N PRO A 132 -11.97 -3.63 -11.40
CA PRO A 132 -13.19 -4.39 -11.52
C PRO A 132 -13.71 -4.82 -10.14
N ASP A 133 -15.02 -4.94 -10.00
CA ASP A 133 -15.63 -5.51 -8.79
C ASP A 133 -15.19 -6.97 -8.56
N GLY A 134 -15.32 -7.45 -7.32
CA GLY A 134 -14.94 -8.80 -6.88
C GLY A 134 -13.84 -8.80 -5.81
N THR A 135 -13.17 -9.95 -5.66
CA THR A 135 -12.11 -10.11 -4.65
C THR A 135 -10.85 -9.34 -5.04
N LEU A 136 -10.50 -8.32 -4.26
CA LEU A 136 -9.32 -7.47 -4.47
C LEU A 136 -8.03 -8.21 -4.14
N TYR A 137 -8.00 -8.87 -2.99
CA TYR A 137 -6.91 -9.72 -2.49
C TYR A 137 -7.46 -10.59 -1.34
N THR A 138 -6.67 -11.55 -0.88
CA THR A 138 -6.99 -12.37 0.29
C THR A 138 -5.91 -12.26 1.35
N GLY A 139 -6.28 -11.87 2.56
CA GLY A 139 -5.41 -12.00 3.72
C GLY A 139 -5.36 -13.45 4.19
N ILE A 140 -4.18 -13.91 4.61
CA ILE A 140 -3.99 -15.25 5.17
C ILE A 140 -3.42 -15.10 6.57
N THR A 141 -4.12 -15.62 7.58
CA THR A 141 -3.68 -15.54 8.98
C THR A 141 -2.50 -16.46 9.27
N ASN A 142 -1.86 -16.29 10.43
CA ASN A 142 -0.86 -17.22 10.96
C ASN A 142 -1.38 -18.66 11.22
N HIS A 143 -2.70 -18.88 11.12
CA HIS A 143 -3.36 -20.18 11.18
C HIS A 143 -3.89 -20.64 9.80
N HIS A 144 -3.37 -20.06 8.71
CA HIS A 144 -3.72 -20.38 7.33
C HIS A 144 -5.20 -20.17 6.98
N ARG A 145 -5.92 -19.30 7.70
CA ARG A 145 -7.31 -18.96 7.39
C ARG A 145 -7.36 -17.83 6.37
N ASN A 146 -8.15 -18.04 5.32
CA ASN A 146 -8.40 -17.04 4.29
C ASN A 146 -9.40 -15.97 4.77
N ARG A 147 -9.09 -14.72 4.45
CA ARG A 147 -9.88 -13.52 4.73
C ARG A 147 -9.93 -12.65 3.47
N PRO A 148 -10.84 -12.93 2.52
CA PRO A 148 -10.94 -12.17 1.28
C PRO A 148 -11.37 -10.73 1.56
N ARG A 149 -10.77 -9.78 0.85
CA ARG A 149 -11.22 -8.38 0.76
C ARG A 149 -11.94 -8.19 -0.56
N VAL A 150 -13.19 -7.75 -0.52
CA VAL A 150 -14.07 -7.69 -1.70
C VAL A 150 -14.51 -6.25 -1.93
N MET A 151 -14.58 -5.83 -3.19
CA MET A 151 -15.23 -4.59 -3.61
C MET A 151 -16.44 -4.92 -4.47
N TYR A 152 -17.58 -4.29 -4.18
CA TYR A 152 -18.77 -4.42 -4.99
C TYR A 152 -19.61 -3.13 -4.86
N HIS A 153 -19.93 -2.51 -6.00
CA HIS A 153 -20.84 -1.37 -6.10
C HIS A 153 -20.63 -0.28 -5.02
N GLY A 154 -19.42 0.29 -4.94
CA GLY A 154 -19.13 1.39 -4.01
C GLY A 154 -18.89 0.96 -2.56
N ARG A 155 -18.76 -0.34 -2.30
CA ARG A 155 -18.48 -0.87 -0.96
C ARG A 155 -17.30 -1.82 -0.97
N ILE A 156 -16.39 -1.66 -0.01
CA ILE A 156 -15.28 -2.58 0.23
C ILE A 156 -15.51 -3.28 1.57
N THR A 157 -15.63 -4.60 1.56
CA THR A 157 -15.93 -5.41 2.76
C THR A 157 -14.93 -6.51 3.04
N GLY A 158 -14.97 -7.02 4.27
CA GLY A 158 -14.16 -8.15 4.71
C GLY A 158 -12.69 -7.79 4.87
N GLY A 159 -11.81 -8.75 4.61
CA GLY A 159 -10.37 -8.63 4.87
C GLY A 159 -9.97 -8.99 6.30
N LEU A 160 -8.72 -8.71 6.63
CA LEU A 160 -8.11 -9.05 7.92
C LEU A 160 -7.56 -7.77 8.56
N GLY A 161 -8.08 -7.43 9.75
CA GLY A 161 -7.64 -6.24 10.50
C GLY A 161 -8.09 -4.91 9.90
N GLN A 162 -9.16 -4.91 9.11
CA GLN A 162 -9.62 -3.75 8.36
C GLN A 162 -11.13 -3.62 8.46
N ASP A 163 -11.61 -2.38 8.52
CA ASP A 163 -13.04 -2.08 8.54
C ASP A 163 -13.64 -2.02 7.12
N ASP A 164 -14.95 -2.21 7.06
CA ASP A 164 -15.76 -1.96 5.87
C ASP A 164 -15.68 -0.47 5.47
N PHE A 165 -15.72 -0.21 4.17
CA PHE A 165 -15.58 1.14 3.62
C PHE A 165 -16.60 1.40 2.52
N ASN A 166 -17.37 2.49 2.64
CA ASN A 166 -18.35 2.92 1.63
C ASN A 166 -17.85 4.16 0.89
N PHE A 167 -18.11 4.23 -0.41
CA PHE A 167 -17.78 5.35 -1.27
C PHE A 167 -18.79 5.44 -2.43
N SER A 168 -18.85 6.60 -3.09
CA SER A 168 -19.68 6.74 -4.28
C SER A 168 -19.03 6.02 -5.45
N GLN A 169 -19.70 4.99 -5.99
CA GLN A 169 -19.18 4.23 -7.13
C GLN A 169 -19.11 5.15 -8.36
N PRO A 170 -17.91 5.34 -8.96
CA PRO A 170 -17.79 6.08 -10.19
C PRO A 170 -18.22 5.22 -11.38
N THR A 171 -18.55 5.85 -12.51
CA THR A 171 -18.71 5.15 -13.79
C THR A 171 -17.40 4.47 -14.16
N ALA A 172 -17.47 3.23 -14.65
CA ALA A 172 -16.31 2.51 -15.14
C ALA A 172 -15.62 3.30 -16.27
N ALA A 173 -14.29 3.32 -16.24
CA ALA A 173 -13.44 3.97 -17.22
C ALA A 173 -12.53 2.93 -17.86
N HIS A 174 -12.48 2.92 -19.19
CA HIS A 174 -11.66 2.01 -19.97
C HIS A 174 -10.57 2.82 -20.64
N PHE A 175 -9.33 2.67 -20.17
CA PHE A 175 -8.14 3.26 -20.79
C PHE A 175 -7.48 2.23 -21.70
N ARG A 176 -6.85 2.70 -22.79
CA ARG A 176 -6.10 1.82 -23.71
C ARG A 176 -5.02 1.03 -22.96
N HIS A 177 -4.26 1.74 -22.14
CA HIS A 177 -3.23 1.18 -21.28
C HIS A 177 -3.12 1.99 -19.99
N ILE A 178 -2.74 1.33 -18.88
CA ILE A 178 -2.55 1.97 -17.58
C ILE A 178 -1.15 1.64 -17.09
N TYR A 179 -0.27 2.64 -17.07
CA TYR A 179 1.07 2.52 -16.52
C TYR A 179 1.04 2.90 -15.04
N ALA A 180 1.32 1.94 -14.16
CA ALA A 180 1.49 2.20 -12.73
C ALA A 180 2.98 2.23 -12.38
N ILE A 181 3.49 3.42 -12.08
CA ILE A 181 4.88 3.64 -11.72
C ILE A 181 5.09 3.22 -10.27
N ILE A 182 6.02 2.29 -10.05
CA ILE A 182 6.41 1.80 -8.73
C ILE A 182 7.92 1.96 -8.52
N GLY A 183 8.33 2.17 -7.27
CA GLY A 183 9.73 2.29 -6.90
C GLY A 183 10.01 1.73 -5.51
N ASN A 184 11.28 1.78 -5.10
CA ASN A 184 11.75 1.27 -3.81
C ASN A 184 11.05 1.88 -2.58
N GLN A 185 10.38 3.03 -2.70
CA GLN A 185 9.59 3.64 -1.62
C GLN A 185 8.09 3.27 -1.68
N THR A 186 7.61 2.67 -2.76
CA THR A 186 6.23 2.17 -2.86
C THR A 186 6.04 1.08 -1.81
N ALA A 187 5.18 1.29 -0.80
CA ALA A 187 5.12 0.41 0.36
C ALA A 187 3.71 0.18 0.90
N SER A 188 3.54 -0.93 1.61
CA SER A 188 2.42 -1.21 2.51
C SER A 188 1.07 -1.10 1.77
N ALA A 189 0.18 -0.22 2.20
CA ALA A 189 -1.11 -0.02 1.56
C ALA A 189 -1.04 0.38 0.08
N ALA A 190 0.07 0.98 -0.38
CA ALA A 190 0.30 1.23 -1.80
C ALA A 190 0.46 -0.08 -2.57
N GLU A 191 1.27 -1.01 -2.04
CA GLU A 191 1.47 -2.34 -2.63
C GLU A 191 0.16 -3.13 -2.66
N VAL A 192 -0.64 -3.07 -1.59
CA VAL A 192 -1.99 -3.68 -1.52
C VAL A 192 -2.94 -3.07 -2.56
N THR A 193 -2.90 -1.74 -2.73
CA THR A 193 -3.70 -1.04 -3.74
C THR A 193 -3.30 -1.47 -5.15
N ILE A 194 -1.99 -1.64 -5.40
CA ILE A 194 -1.47 -2.11 -6.68
C ILE A 194 -1.91 -3.56 -6.96
N MET A 195 -1.97 -4.43 -5.95
CA MET A 195 -2.52 -5.78 -6.10
C MET A 195 -3.99 -5.76 -6.56
N ALA A 196 -4.79 -4.87 -5.99
CA ALA A 196 -6.18 -4.66 -6.43
C ALA A 196 -6.24 -4.11 -7.86
N LEU A 197 -5.41 -3.12 -8.17
CA LEU A 197 -5.32 -2.48 -9.48
C LEU A 197 -4.92 -3.46 -10.59
N LYS A 198 -3.98 -4.37 -10.33
CA LYS A 198 -3.52 -5.39 -11.30
C LYS A 198 -4.60 -6.35 -11.77
N ARG A 199 -5.77 -6.38 -11.11
CA ARG A 199 -6.94 -7.10 -11.62
C ARG A 199 -7.49 -6.51 -12.92
N ASN A 200 -7.18 -5.26 -13.22
CA ASN A 200 -7.41 -4.69 -14.54
C ASN A 200 -6.30 -5.17 -15.51
N PRO A 201 -6.64 -5.91 -16.57
CA PRO A 201 -5.66 -6.50 -17.48
C PRO A 201 -4.86 -5.46 -18.29
N HIS A 202 -5.31 -4.21 -18.35
CA HIS A 202 -4.60 -3.12 -19.04
C HIS A 202 -3.52 -2.46 -18.17
N VAL A 203 -3.33 -2.93 -16.94
CA VAL A 203 -2.34 -2.35 -16.02
C VAL A 203 -0.98 -3.02 -16.19
N THR A 204 0.05 -2.21 -16.44
CA THR A 204 1.46 -2.61 -16.44
C THR A 204 2.20 -1.86 -15.35
N LEU A 205 2.94 -2.59 -14.51
CA LEU A 205 3.84 -1.99 -13.52
C LEU A 205 5.16 -1.64 -14.19
N VAL A 206 5.59 -0.38 -14.06
CA VAL A 206 6.85 0.11 -14.62
C VAL A 206 7.69 0.72 -13.50
N GLY A 207 9.00 0.47 -13.52
CA GLY A 207 9.93 1.12 -12.59
C GLY A 207 10.85 0.13 -11.88
N ARG A 208 10.88 0.19 -10.55
CA ARG A 208 11.75 -0.64 -9.69
C ARG A 208 10.91 -1.41 -8.69
N SER A 209 11.50 -2.47 -8.12
CA SER A 209 10.82 -3.26 -7.08
C SER A 209 10.37 -2.38 -5.92
N SER A 210 9.18 -2.67 -5.38
CA SER A 210 8.61 -1.95 -4.24
C SER A 210 9.38 -2.21 -2.94
N ALA A 211 8.95 -1.60 -1.84
CA ALA A 211 9.65 -1.68 -0.56
C ALA A 211 9.54 -3.04 0.15
N GLY A 212 8.55 -3.88 -0.22
CA GLY A 212 8.38 -5.20 0.38
C GLY A 212 7.66 -5.21 1.71
N TYR A 213 6.65 -4.35 1.88
CA TYR A 213 5.75 -4.34 3.05
C TYR A 213 4.40 -5.00 2.71
N THR A 214 4.44 -6.05 1.88
CA THR A 214 3.30 -6.84 1.41
C THR A 214 2.76 -7.80 2.48
N SER A 215 2.23 -7.23 3.55
CA SER A 215 1.54 -7.94 4.62
C SER A 215 0.40 -7.08 5.19
N LEU A 216 -0.47 -7.69 6.00
CA LEU A 216 -1.62 -7.02 6.60
C LEU A 216 -1.37 -6.76 8.08
N ASN A 217 -1.82 -5.60 8.55
CA ASN A 217 -1.63 -5.16 9.91
C ASN A 217 -2.95 -5.15 10.71
N GLY A 218 -2.83 -5.26 12.02
CA GLY A 218 -3.88 -5.01 13.00
C GLY A 218 -3.35 -4.14 14.14
N GLY A 219 -4.23 -3.33 14.73
CA GLY A 219 -3.87 -2.40 15.80
C GLY A 219 -4.29 -2.88 17.19
N VAL A 220 -3.49 -2.56 18.20
CA VAL A 220 -3.83 -2.65 19.63
C VAL A 220 -3.57 -1.29 20.27
N PHE A 221 -4.62 -0.71 20.86
CA PHE A 221 -4.52 0.52 21.63
C PHE A 221 -3.93 0.24 23.02
N LEU A 222 -2.95 1.04 23.41
CA LEU A 222 -2.22 0.97 24.68
C LEU A 222 -2.33 2.35 25.35
N ASN A 223 -3.56 2.71 25.78
CA ASN A 223 -3.90 4.06 26.19
C ASN A 223 -3.71 5.05 25.01
N THR A 224 -2.78 6.01 25.10
CA THR A 224 -2.47 6.95 24.02
C THR A 224 -1.64 6.32 22.90
N ALA A 225 -0.81 5.35 23.23
CA ALA A 225 0.06 4.66 22.29
C ALA A 225 -0.69 3.61 21.47
N VAL A 226 -0.17 3.29 20.29
CA VAL A 226 -0.72 2.25 19.41
C VAL A 226 0.39 1.33 18.94
N ALA A 227 0.18 0.03 19.16
CA ALA A 227 0.98 -1.03 18.56
C ALA A 227 0.30 -1.53 17.29
N VAL A 228 1.05 -1.59 16.20
CA VAL A 228 0.62 -2.09 14.90
C VAL A 228 1.38 -3.38 14.64
N MET A 229 0.67 -4.49 14.50
CA MET A 229 1.25 -5.82 14.32
C MET A 229 0.90 -6.35 12.94
N THR A 230 1.86 -7.01 12.31
CA THR A 230 1.62 -7.79 11.10
C THR A 230 0.90 -9.07 11.47
N ILE A 231 -0.35 -9.21 11.04
CA ILE A 231 -1.26 -10.31 11.43
C ILE A 231 -1.62 -11.24 10.27
N GLY A 232 -1.23 -10.88 9.04
CA GLY A 232 -1.47 -11.73 7.88
C GLY A 232 -0.52 -11.51 6.74
N THR A 233 -0.37 -12.56 5.94
CA THR A 233 0.27 -12.50 4.62
C THR A 233 -0.79 -12.21 3.56
N LEU A 234 -0.38 -11.93 2.34
CA LEU A 234 -1.25 -11.58 1.23
C LEU A 234 -1.24 -12.66 0.14
N LYS A 235 -2.40 -12.91 -0.43
CA LYS A 235 -2.57 -13.58 -1.71
C LYS A 235 -3.25 -12.63 -2.69
N ALA A 236 -2.55 -12.27 -3.76
CA ALA A 236 -3.10 -11.49 -4.86
C ALA A 236 -4.10 -12.33 -5.68
N THR A 237 -5.14 -11.69 -6.21
CA THR A 237 -6.13 -12.38 -7.06
C THR A 237 -5.55 -12.75 -8.42
N VAL A 238 -4.65 -11.92 -8.94
CA VAL A 238 -3.86 -12.19 -10.15
C VAL A 238 -2.37 -12.29 -9.80
N LYS A 239 -1.60 -13.02 -10.62
CA LYS A 239 -0.14 -13.06 -10.46
C LYS A 239 0.47 -11.71 -10.81
N ILE A 240 1.43 -11.26 -10.00
CA ILE A 240 2.24 -10.08 -10.25
C ILE A 240 3.65 -10.59 -10.50
N HIS A 241 4.14 -10.43 -11.73
CA HIS A 241 5.43 -11.00 -12.16
C HIS A 241 5.58 -12.49 -11.79
N GLY A 242 4.53 -13.29 -12.05
CA GLY A 242 4.48 -14.72 -11.74
C GLY A 242 4.20 -15.08 -10.27
N GLN A 243 4.28 -14.13 -9.33
CA GLN A 243 4.09 -14.36 -7.90
C GLN A 243 2.64 -14.06 -7.46
N GLN A 244 2.09 -14.88 -6.57
CA GLN A 244 0.73 -14.70 -6.04
C GLN A 244 0.67 -14.56 -4.52
N TYR A 245 1.62 -15.16 -3.79
CA TYR A 245 1.68 -15.14 -2.33
C TYR A 245 2.81 -14.22 -1.88
N PHE A 246 2.53 -13.37 -0.89
CA PHE A 246 3.44 -12.34 -0.40
C PHE A 246 3.41 -12.28 1.12
N ASN A 247 4.60 -12.24 1.72
CA ASN A 247 4.91 -12.02 3.11
C ASN A 247 6.17 -11.15 3.18
N ASN A 248 5.98 -9.84 3.12
CA ASN A 248 7.08 -8.87 3.12
C ASN A 248 8.10 -9.05 1.96
N GLN A 249 7.65 -9.51 0.79
CA GLN A 249 8.44 -9.47 -0.45
C GLN A 249 7.99 -8.31 -1.33
N PRO A 250 8.90 -7.67 -2.07
CA PRO A 250 8.54 -6.59 -2.97
C PRO A 250 7.70 -7.09 -4.16
N LEU A 251 6.81 -6.23 -4.63
CA LEU A 251 6.24 -6.31 -5.97
C LEU A 251 7.33 -6.01 -6.98
N LYS A 252 7.53 -6.92 -7.93
CA LYS A 252 8.41 -6.69 -9.07
C LYS A 252 7.62 -5.99 -10.19
N PRO A 253 8.21 -4.99 -10.87
CA PRO A 253 7.57 -4.38 -12.02
C PRO A 253 7.44 -5.39 -13.17
N ASP A 254 6.46 -5.18 -14.03
CA ASP A 254 6.33 -5.93 -15.28
C ASP A 254 7.44 -5.49 -16.26
N ILE A 255 7.74 -4.18 -16.28
CA ILE A 255 8.84 -3.59 -17.05
C ILE A 255 9.82 -2.91 -16.07
N PRO A 256 10.96 -3.55 -15.76
CA PRO A 256 12.00 -2.92 -14.96
C PRO A 256 12.66 -1.78 -15.74
N THR A 257 12.99 -0.69 -15.05
CA THR A 257 13.70 0.46 -15.62
C THR A 257 15.15 0.52 -15.21
N LEU A 258 15.97 1.13 -16.06
CA LEU A 258 17.35 1.48 -15.77
C LEU A 258 17.40 2.57 -14.70
N TYR A 259 16.61 3.63 -14.87
CA TYR A 259 16.58 4.77 -13.95
C TYR A 259 15.59 4.56 -12.80
N GLN A 260 15.93 5.12 -11.64
CA GLN A 260 15.02 5.13 -10.50
C GLN A 260 13.85 6.07 -10.77
N PRO A 261 12.60 5.69 -10.44
CA PRO A 261 11.45 6.56 -10.69
C PRO A 261 11.54 7.91 -10.01
N LEU A 262 12.08 7.98 -8.79
CA LEU A 262 12.20 9.23 -8.03
C LEU A 262 13.59 9.84 -8.22
N ALA A 263 13.61 11.15 -8.41
CA ALA A 263 14.85 11.92 -8.36
C ALA A 263 15.46 11.86 -6.94
N PRO A 264 16.79 12.02 -6.80
CA PRO A 264 17.43 12.19 -5.50
C PRO A 264 16.76 13.33 -4.72
N LEU A 265 16.33 13.04 -3.49
CA LEU A 265 15.63 14.02 -2.66
C LEU A 265 16.60 15.11 -2.21
N GLN A 266 16.38 16.35 -2.66
CA GLN A 266 17.10 17.52 -2.18
C GLN A 266 16.38 18.18 -1.02
N LEU A 267 17.14 18.82 -0.12
CA LEU A 267 16.58 19.50 1.05
C LEU A 267 15.53 20.54 0.62
N GLY A 268 14.33 20.45 1.18
CA GLY A 268 13.22 21.38 0.90
C GLY A 268 12.41 21.07 -0.37
N GLN A 269 12.74 20.02 -1.12
CA GLN A 269 11.97 19.59 -2.29
C GLN A 269 11.01 18.45 -1.97
N SER A 270 9.83 18.49 -2.58
CA SER A 270 8.91 17.34 -2.59
C SER A 270 9.43 16.25 -3.54
N PRO A 271 9.19 14.97 -3.23
CA PRO A 271 9.50 13.87 -4.15
C PRO A 271 8.83 14.10 -5.51
N HIS A 272 9.62 13.95 -6.57
CA HIS A 272 9.18 14.09 -7.95
C HIS A 272 9.85 13.01 -8.81
N LEU A 273 9.30 12.79 -10.01
CA LEU A 273 9.83 11.80 -10.92
C LEU A 273 11.14 12.29 -11.55
N ASP A 274 12.10 11.38 -11.67
CA ASP A 274 13.40 11.63 -12.28
C ASP A 274 13.29 11.90 -13.79
N ALA A 275 14.11 12.81 -14.31
CA ALA A 275 14.05 13.23 -15.71
C ALA A 275 14.47 12.12 -16.68
N ASP A 276 15.50 11.34 -16.34
CA ASP A 276 15.97 10.23 -17.15
C ASP A 276 14.96 9.08 -17.13
N PHE A 277 14.36 8.81 -15.95
CA PHE A 277 13.23 7.89 -15.86
C PHE A 277 12.04 8.32 -16.73
N LEU A 278 11.68 9.61 -16.75
CA LEU A 278 10.59 10.10 -17.60
C LEU A 278 10.90 9.93 -19.08
N SER A 279 12.16 10.13 -19.49
CA SER A 279 12.62 9.88 -20.85
C SER A 279 12.52 8.39 -21.22
N GLU A 280 12.94 7.51 -20.32
CA GLU A 280 12.82 6.06 -20.47
C GLU A 280 11.35 5.63 -20.55
N LEU A 281 10.49 6.13 -19.67
CA LEU A 281 9.05 5.84 -19.66
C LEU A 281 8.39 6.23 -20.99
N ARG A 282 8.71 7.40 -21.56
CA ARG A 282 8.20 7.80 -22.89
C ARG A 282 8.62 6.82 -23.98
N THR A 283 9.82 6.27 -23.89
CA THR A 283 10.33 5.28 -24.83
C THR A 283 9.57 3.96 -24.67
N ILE A 284 9.40 3.47 -23.44
CA ILE A 284 8.60 2.28 -23.12
C ILE A 284 7.18 2.43 -23.69
N MET A 285 6.53 3.57 -23.45
CA MET A 285 5.15 3.81 -23.89
C MET A 285 5.01 3.75 -25.42
N LYS A 286 6.02 4.19 -26.19
CA LYS A 286 5.98 4.13 -27.66
C LYS A 286 6.07 2.71 -28.22
N HIS A 287 6.72 1.80 -27.50
CA HIS A 287 6.96 0.42 -27.95
C HIS A 287 5.91 -0.58 -27.46
N TYR A 288 5.02 -0.17 -26.54
CA TYR A 288 3.95 -1.01 -26.00
C TYR A 288 2.62 -0.85 -26.75
N HIS A 289 2.65 -0.22 -27.94
CA HIS A 289 1.52 -0.02 -28.85
C HIS A 289 1.64 -0.91 -30.08
#